data_AF-A0A6P1NET7-F1
#
_entry.id   AF-A0A6P1NET7-F1
#
_cell.length_a   1.000
_cell.length_b   1.000
_cell.length_c   1.000
_cell.angle_alpha   90.00
_cell.angle_beta   90.00
_cell.angle_gamma   90.00
#
_symmetry.space_group_name_H-M   'P 1'
#
loop_
_entity.id
_entity.type
_entity.pdbx_description
1 polymer ?
#
loop_
_entity_poly.entity_id
_entity_poly.type
_entity_poly.pdbx_seq_one_letter_code
_entity_poly.pdbx_strand_id
1 'polypeptide(L)'
;MSKLLKTMLGAVALTYCVSAHAKPFTNHDAIIEAKNFNFKCSSRKDKSSCEDDLKTFIKEYQNAYVGDYQAQRNVADAIWKYRDPEDPASHIEACAWSTIFVFTPSRYKQSNDRVDVEIKCDFSEDDNAALIYKNGPTVRERVAQIKKIINARTVHPVDIKEMDFVVRRDHDEKHAGVGWSTQD
;
A
#
# COMPACT_ATOMS: atom_id res chain seq x y z
N MET A 1 -0.26 -20.28 48.94
CA MET A 1 0.13 -19.88 47.57
C MET A 1 -0.39 -20.89 46.53
N SER A 2 -1.68 -20.92 46.19
CA SER A 2 -2.21 -22.00 45.31
C SER A 2 -3.34 -21.61 44.35
N LYS A 3 -4.15 -20.58 44.65
CA LYS A 3 -5.24 -20.14 43.75
C LYS A 3 -4.85 -19.02 42.79
N LEU A 4 -4.09 -18.02 43.25
CA LEU A 4 -3.66 -16.86 42.45
C LEU A 4 -2.68 -17.22 41.31
N LEU A 5 -1.76 -18.17 41.55
CA LEU A 5 -0.81 -18.62 40.51
C LEU A 5 -1.53 -19.36 39.38
N LYS A 6 -2.57 -20.15 39.70
CA LYS A 6 -3.34 -20.92 38.72
C LYS A 6 -4.21 -20.02 37.84
N THR A 7 -4.81 -18.96 38.41
CA THR A 7 -5.57 -17.98 37.62
C THR A 7 -4.68 -17.13 36.73
N MET A 8 -3.49 -16.74 37.18
CA MET A 8 -2.54 -16.01 36.33
C MET A 8 -2.01 -16.87 35.18
N LEU A 9 -1.64 -18.13 35.42
CA LEU A 9 -1.21 -19.06 34.36
C LEU A 9 -2.33 -19.33 33.35
N GLY A 10 -3.59 -19.48 33.80
CA GLY A 10 -4.74 -19.65 32.91
C GLY A 10 -5.01 -18.42 32.03
N ALA A 11 -4.85 -17.22 32.56
CA ALA A 11 -5.04 -15.98 31.81
C ALA A 11 -3.94 -15.75 30.75
N VAL A 12 -2.69 -16.11 31.07
CA VAL A 12 -1.55 -16.03 30.13
C VAL A 12 -1.69 -17.05 28.99
N ALA A 13 -2.15 -18.27 29.29
CA ALA A 13 -2.41 -19.28 28.26
C ALA A 13 -3.54 -18.85 27.30
N LEU A 14 -4.61 -18.25 27.82
CA LEU A 14 -5.71 -17.74 26.99
C LEU A 14 -5.29 -16.57 26.10
N THR A 15 -4.44 -15.65 26.58
CA THR A 15 -3.92 -14.55 25.74
C THR A 15 -3.01 -15.06 24.63
N TYR A 16 -2.25 -16.13 24.88
CA TYR A 16 -1.43 -16.78 23.85
C TYR A 16 -2.28 -17.48 22.78
N CYS A 17 -3.36 -18.16 23.16
CA CYS A 17 -4.23 -18.86 22.21
C CYS A 17 -5.03 -17.91 21.31
N VAL A 18 -5.51 -16.77 21.82
CA VAL A 18 -6.31 -15.82 21.00
C VAL A 18 -5.42 -15.07 20.00
N SER A 19 -4.14 -14.87 20.31
CA SER A 19 -3.18 -14.20 19.42
C SER A 19 -2.70 -15.10 18.27
N ALA A 20 -2.86 -16.42 18.39
CA ALA A 20 -2.38 -17.41 17.42
C ALA A 20 -3.33 -17.68 16.24
N HIS A 21 -4.54 -17.10 16.23
CA HIS A 21 -5.58 -17.43 15.23
C HIS A 21 -5.86 -16.35 14.19
N ALA A 22 -5.23 -15.19 14.24
CA ALA A 22 -5.32 -14.23 13.14
C ALA A 22 -4.43 -14.71 11.99
N LYS A 23 -5.03 -15.20 10.90
CA LYS A 23 -4.30 -15.57 9.68
C LYS A 23 -3.46 -14.37 9.23
N PRO A 24 -2.14 -14.52 9.00
CA PRO A 24 -1.31 -13.43 8.52
C PRO A 24 -1.76 -12.98 7.13
N PHE A 25 -1.62 -11.69 6.84
CA PHE A 25 -1.88 -11.14 5.52
C PHE A 25 -0.73 -11.48 4.56
N THR A 26 -1.00 -12.14 3.45
CA THR A 26 -0.01 -12.71 2.54
C THR A 26 -0.07 -12.07 1.15
N ASN A 27 0.85 -12.44 0.25
CA ASN A 27 0.78 -12.09 -1.17
C ASN A 27 -0.58 -12.43 -1.81
N HIS A 28 -1.19 -13.56 -1.41
CA HIS A 28 -2.49 -13.97 -1.93
C HIS A 28 -3.59 -12.97 -1.53
N ASP A 29 -3.56 -12.51 -0.28
CA ASP A 29 -4.53 -11.54 0.24
C ASP A 29 -4.33 -10.16 -0.44
N ALA A 30 -3.07 -9.74 -0.67
CA ALA A 30 -2.75 -8.54 -1.45
C ALA A 30 -3.29 -8.60 -2.89
N ILE A 31 -3.17 -9.75 -3.56
CA ILE A 31 -3.69 -9.95 -4.93
C ILE A 31 -5.23 -9.87 -4.94
N ILE A 32 -5.90 -10.48 -3.96
CA ILE A 32 -7.36 -10.41 -3.84
C ILE A 32 -7.80 -8.97 -3.63
N GLU A 33 -7.15 -8.26 -2.70
CA GLU A 33 -7.46 -6.87 -2.41
C GLU A 33 -7.25 -5.97 -3.64
N ALA A 34 -6.11 -6.11 -4.33
CA ALA A 34 -5.81 -5.38 -5.56
C ALA A 34 -6.88 -5.62 -6.65
N LYS A 35 -7.38 -6.85 -6.79
CA LYS A 35 -8.42 -7.20 -7.78
C LYS A 35 -9.80 -6.66 -7.44
N ASN A 36 -10.05 -6.29 -6.19
CA ASN A 36 -11.32 -5.71 -5.77
C ASN A 36 -11.41 -4.21 -6.10
N PHE A 37 -10.30 -3.57 -6.49
CA PHE A 37 -10.35 -2.21 -7.00
C PHE A 37 -11.07 -2.13 -8.34
N ASN A 38 -12.04 -1.24 -8.43
CA ASN A 38 -12.81 -0.99 -9.65
C ASN A 38 -11.98 -0.15 -10.63
N PHE A 39 -11.01 -0.79 -11.29
CA PHE A 39 -10.06 -0.17 -12.21
C PHE A 39 -10.77 0.28 -13.51
N LYS A 40 -11.08 1.58 -13.63
CA LYS A 40 -11.79 2.16 -14.77
C LYS A 40 -10.84 2.46 -15.93
N CYS A 41 -10.93 1.65 -16.98
CA CYS A 41 -10.25 1.91 -18.25
C CYS A 41 -11.09 2.88 -19.10
N SER A 42 -10.74 4.17 -19.14
CA SER A 42 -11.61 5.24 -19.64
C SER A 42 -11.64 5.45 -21.17
N SER A 43 -11.10 4.55 -22.00
CA SER A 43 -11.37 4.56 -23.45
C SER A 43 -11.05 3.23 -24.15
N ARG A 44 -11.73 2.92 -25.28
CA ARG A 44 -11.46 1.72 -26.11
C ARG A 44 -10.04 1.69 -26.71
N LYS A 45 -9.37 2.85 -26.85
CA LYS A 45 -8.02 2.95 -27.43
C LYS A 45 -6.91 2.56 -26.44
N ASP A 46 -7.21 2.55 -25.15
CA ASP A 46 -6.24 2.28 -24.08
C ASP A 46 -6.45 0.92 -23.41
N LYS A 47 -7.32 0.07 -23.97
CA LYS A 47 -7.76 -1.16 -23.28
C LYS A 47 -6.62 -2.16 -23.05
N SER A 48 -5.73 -2.34 -24.03
CA SER A 48 -4.54 -3.19 -23.85
C SER A 48 -3.57 -2.61 -22.82
N SER A 49 -3.33 -1.29 -22.87
CA SER A 49 -2.52 -0.60 -21.86
C SER A 49 -3.11 -0.77 -20.46
N CYS A 50 -4.42 -0.65 -20.32
CA CYS A 50 -5.08 -0.74 -19.02
C CYS A 50 -5.00 -2.15 -18.41
N GLU A 51 -5.10 -3.22 -19.22
CA GLU A 51 -4.93 -4.58 -18.74
C GLU A 51 -3.49 -4.85 -18.27
N ASP A 52 -2.50 -4.28 -18.96
CA ASP A 52 -1.09 -4.37 -18.56
C ASP A 52 -0.78 -3.49 -17.33
N ASP A 53 -1.42 -2.32 -17.22
CA ASP A 53 -1.37 -1.47 -16.04
C ASP A 53 -1.99 -2.17 -14.82
N LEU A 54 -3.09 -2.90 -14.99
CA LEU A 54 -3.71 -3.69 -13.91
C LEU A 54 -2.78 -4.84 -13.45
N LYS A 55 -2.14 -5.55 -14.39
CA LYS A 55 -1.16 -6.59 -14.03
C LYS A 55 0.02 -6.01 -13.27
N THR A 56 0.49 -4.84 -13.68
CA THR A 56 1.56 -4.11 -13.01
C THR A 56 1.11 -3.65 -11.62
N PHE A 57 -0.07 -3.04 -11.54
CA PHE A 57 -0.68 -2.60 -10.28
C PHE A 57 -0.76 -3.73 -9.27
N ILE A 58 -1.20 -4.93 -9.64
CA ILE A 58 -1.28 -6.07 -8.72
C ILE A 58 0.10 -6.39 -8.11
N LYS A 59 1.16 -6.38 -8.92
CA LYS A 59 2.52 -6.64 -8.43
C LYS A 59 3.04 -5.52 -7.55
N GLU A 60 2.81 -4.28 -7.97
CA GLU A 60 3.15 -3.08 -7.18
C GLU A 60 2.42 -3.07 -5.85
N TYR A 61 1.15 -3.50 -5.82
CA TYR A 61 0.37 -3.63 -4.58
C TYR A 61 1.00 -4.61 -3.59
N GLN A 62 1.52 -5.73 -4.10
CA GLN A 62 2.27 -6.68 -3.28
C GLN A 62 3.56 -6.04 -2.74
N ASN A 63 4.37 -5.41 -3.61
CA ASN A 63 5.63 -4.78 -3.21
C ASN A 63 5.42 -3.59 -2.26
N ALA A 64 4.32 -2.87 -2.39
CA ALA A 64 3.96 -1.78 -1.48
C ALA A 64 3.76 -2.29 -0.04
N TYR A 65 3.14 -3.48 0.11
CA TYR A 65 3.01 -4.17 1.40
C TYR A 65 4.31 -4.76 1.95
N VAL A 66 5.35 -4.91 1.13
CA VAL A 66 6.72 -5.25 1.60
C VAL A 66 7.39 -4.03 2.26
N GLY A 67 6.83 -2.84 2.08
CA GLY A 67 7.40 -1.59 2.58
C GLY A 67 8.19 -0.82 1.52
N ASP A 68 8.07 -1.20 0.24
CA ASP A 68 8.78 -0.52 -0.83
C ASP A 68 8.18 0.87 -1.12
N TYR A 69 9.00 1.90 -1.01
CA TYR A 69 8.61 3.29 -1.23
C TYR A 69 8.09 3.56 -2.65
N GLN A 70 8.80 3.08 -3.69
CA GLN A 70 8.43 3.35 -5.06
C GLN A 70 7.15 2.62 -5.43
N ALA A 71 7.00 1.38 -4.96
CA ALA A 71 5.78 0.62 -5.14
C ALA A 71 4.57 1.27 -4.45
N GLN A 72 4.75 1.76 -3.21
CA GLN A 72 3.69 2.49 -2.49
C GLN A 72 3.24 3.75 -3.24
N ARG A 73 4.18 4.47 -3.85
CA ARG A 73 3.86 5.63 -4.70
C ARG A 73 3.12 5.22 -5.96
N ASN A 74 3.62 4.21 -6.68
CA ASN A 74 2.99 3.68 -7.89
C ASN A 74 1.55 3.19 -7.63
N VAL A 75 1.33 2.53 -6.49
CA VAL A 75 -0.01 2.10 -6.04
C VAL A 75 -0.94 3.29 -5.83
N ALA A 76 -0.49 4.32 -5.11
CA ALA A 76 -1.30 5.51 -4.88
C ALA A 76 -1.68 6.22 -6.19
N ASP A 77 -0.72 6.33 -7.11
CA ASP A 77 -0.92 6.93 -8.43
C ASP A 77 -1.87 6.10 -9.30
N ALA A 78 -1.71 4.77 -9.31
CA ALA A 78 -2.59 3.88 -10.06
C ALA A 78 -4.03 3.94 -9.56
N ILE A 79 -4.25 3.84 -8.24
CA ILE A 79 -5.61 3.97 -7.68
C ILE A 79 -6.19 5.33 -8.06
N TRP A 80 -5.42 6.42 -7.90
CA TRP A 80 -5.90 7.74 -8.27
C TRP A 80 -6.24 7.84 -9.77
N LYS A 81 -5.38 7.35 -10.66
CA LYS A 81 -5.56 7.43 -12.11
C LYS A 81 -6.77 6.64 -12.61
N TYR A 82 -7.01 5.45 -12.06
CA TYR A 82 -8.03 4.51 -12.55
C TYR A 82 -9.26 4.40 -11.65
N ARG A 83 -9.40 5.23 -10.59
CA ARG A 83 -10.60 5.23 -9.74
C ARG A 83 -11.85 5.65 -10.50
N ASP A 84 -12.98 5.21 -9.98
CA ASP A 84 -14.25 5.93 -10.16
C ASP A 84 -14.22 7.18 -9.26
N PRO A 85 -14.34 8.41 -9.78
CA PRO A 85 -14.36 9.61 -8.95
C PRO A 85 -15.50 9.62 -7.92
N GLU A 86 -16.60 8.91 -8.23
CA GLU A 86 -17.77 8.78 -7.37
C GLU A 86 -17.63 7.67 -6.31
N ASP A 87 -16.54 6.88 -6.35
CA ASP A 87 -16.26 5.85 -5.35
C ASP A 87 -15.37 6.40 -4.23
N PRO A 88 -15.93 6.72 -3.05
CA PRO A 88 -15.15 7.25 -1.94
C PRO A 88 -14.13 6.24 -1.40
N ALA A 89 -14.34 4.92 -1.59
CA ALA A 89 -13.40 3.91 -1.12
C ALA A 89 -12.08 4.00 -1.87
N SER A 90 -12.11 4.13 -3.20
CA SER A 90 -10.91 4.32 -4.02
C SER A 90 -10.15 5.61 -3.67
N HIS A 91 -10.87 6.69 -3.33
CA HIS A 91 -10.24 7.93 -2.85
C HIS A 91 -9.54 7.70 -1.50
N ILE A 92 -10.22 7.07 -0.52
CA ILE A 92 -9.64 6.74 0.79
C ILE A 92 -8.37 5.91 0.63
N GLU A 93 -8.37 4.90 -0.24
CA GLU A 93 -7.21 4.04 -0.50
C GLU A 93 -6.06 4.82 -1.14
N ALA A 94 -6.32 5.65 -2.17
CA ALA A 94 -5.30 6.49 -2.78
C ALA A 94 -4.66 7.44 -1.75
N CYS A 95 -5.48 8.09 -0.93
CA CYS A 95 -4.99 8.98 0.14
C CYS A 95 -4.19 8.21 1.20
N ALA A 96 -4.67 7.02 1.60
CA ALA A 96 -4.00 6.19 2.59
C ALA A 96 -2.60 5.76 2.10
N TRP A 97 -2.49 5.22 0.88
CA TRP A 97 -1.19 4.88 0.30
C TRP A 97 -0.29 6.10 0.10
N SER A 98 -0.86 7.24 -0.26
CA SER A 98 -0.12 8.49 -0.37
C SER A 98 0.52 8.91 0.95
N THR A 99 -0.27 8.79 2.02
CA THR A 99 0.20 9.03 3.38
C THR A 99 1.31 8.06 3.75
N ILE A 100 1.19 6.77 3.40
CA ILE A 100 2.21 5.75 3.69
C ILE A 100 3.55 6.12 3.07
N PHE A 101 3.63 6.36 1.75
CA PHE A 101 4.92 6.57 1.08
C PHE A 101 5.64 7.83 1.56
N VAL A 102 4.91 8.89 1.94
CA VAL A 102 5.51 10.12 2.51
C VAL A 102 6.26 9.84 3.81
N PHE A 103 5.80 8.86 4.61
CA PHE A 103 6.46 8.49 5.86
C PHE A 103 7.45 7.33 5.70
N THR A 104 7.39 6.55 4.63
CA THR A 104 8.34 5.47 4.36
C THR A 104 9.75 6.01 4.17
N PRO A 105 10.77 5.55 4.92
CA PRO A 105 12.15 5.99 4.72
C PRO A 105 12.68 5.56 3.35
N SER A 106 13.14 6.52 2.55
CA SER A 106 13.75 6.24 1.24
C SER A 106 14.71 7.36 0.86
N ARG A 107 15.81 7.01 0.20
CA ARG A 107 16.75 7.98 -0.40
C ARG A 107 16.20 8.62 -1.68
N TYR A 108 15.12 8.05 -2.22
CA TYR A 108 14.49 8.45 -3.48
C TYR A 108 13.25 9.34 -3.28
N LYS A 109 13.03 9.81 -2.05
CA LYS A 109 11.93 10.73 -1.77
C LYS A 109 11.98 11.94 -2.69
N GLN A 110 10.85 12.25 -3.30
CA GLN A 110 10.75 13.38 -4.20
C GLN A 110 10.25 14.61 -3.44
N SER A 111 10.67 15.80 -3.88
CA SER A 111 10.27 17.05 -3.23
C SER A 111 8.78 17.34 -3.35
N ASN A 112 8.11 16.78 -4.36
CA ASN A 112 6.68 16.92 -4.62
C ASN A 112 5.82 15.85 -3.94
N ASP A 113 6.40 14.87 -3.23
CA ASP A 113 5.65 13.81 -2.54
C ASP A 113 4.55 14.37 -1.61
N ARG A 114 4.81 15.51 -0.96
CA ARG A 114 3.82 16.18 -0.11
C ARG A 114 2.66 16.76 -0.90
N VAL A 115 2.94 17.32 -2.07
CA VAL A 115 1.90 17.88 -2.96
C VAL A 115 1.02 16.75 -3.49
N ASP A 116 1.62 15.60 -3.82
CA ASP A 116 0.87 14.41 -4.25
C ASP A 116 -0.12 13.93 -3.17
N VAL A 117 0.28 13.96 -1.89
CA VAL A 117 -0.64 13.69 -0.78
C VAL A 117 -1.74 14.73 -0.71
N GLU A 118 -1.42 16.02 -0.83
CA GLU A 118 -2.44 17.07 -0.78
C GLU A 118 -3.50 16.89 -1.86
N ILE A 119 -3.09 16.64 -3.10
CA ILE A 119 -4.02 16.42 -4.22
C ILE A 119 -4.90 15.19 -3.98
N LYS A 120 -4.31 14.07 -3.52
CA LYS A 120 -5.02 12.79 -3.38
C LYS A 120 -5.81 12.65 -2.09
N CYS A 121 -5.62 13.55 -1.14
CA CYS A 121 -6.30 13.59 0.15
C CYS A 121 -7.22 14.81 0.30
N ASP A 122 -7.40 15.59 -0.75
CA ASP A 122 -8.33 16.72 -0.74
C ASP A 122 -9.75 16.21 -1.04
N PHE A 123 -10.56 16.13 0.01
CA PHE A 123 -11.98 15.80 -0.07
C PHE A 123 -12.80 17.10 -0.10
N SER A 124 -12.56 17.99 -1.07
CA SER A 124 -13.31 19.24 -1.19
C SER A 124 -14.59 19.06 -2.01
N GLU A 125 -15.75 19.24 -1.38
CA GLU A 125 -16.87 19.97 -2.01
C GLU A 125 -17.29 21.21 -1.21
N ASP A 126 -16.68 21.49 -0.05
CA ASP A 126 -17.02 22.66 0.76
C ASP A 126 -15.80 23.16 1.55
N ASP A 127 -15.37 24.40 1.28
CA ASP A 127 -14.11 25.02 1.73
C ASP A 127 -13.97 25.15 3.26
N ASN A 128 -15.01 24.84 4.04
CA ASN A 128 -14.96 24.80 5.50
C ASN A 128 -14.56 23.42 6.07
N ALA A 129 -14.46 22.39 5.24
CA ALA A 129 -14.13 21.02 5.64
C ALA A 129 -12.70 20.58 5.28
N ALA A 130 -11.98 21.34 4.45
CA ALA A 130 -10.68 20.99 3.87
C ALA A 130 -9.56 20.72 4.91
N LEU A 131 -9.68 21.23 6.14
CA LEU A 131 -8.72 20.95 7.22
C LEU A 131 -9.06 19.72 8.06
N ILE A 132 -10.30 19.21 8.02
CA ILE A 132 -10.73 18.04 8.80
C ILE A 132 -10.50 16.74 8.00
N TYR A 133 -10.58 16.80 6.66
CA TYR A 133 -10.46 15.62 5.81
C TYR A 133 -9.04 15.27 5.38
N LYS A 134 -8.06 16.17 5.57
CA LYS A 134 -6.61 15.82 5.52
C LYS A 134 -6.24 14.68 6.50
N ASN A 135 -7.12 14.32 7.45
CA ASN A 135 -6.98 13.22 8.41
C ASN A 135 -8.34 12.63 8.83
N GLY A 136 -9.25 12.37 7.87
CA GLY A 136 -10.52 11.70 8.19
C GLY A 136 -10.29 10.41 8.99
N PRO A 137 -11.18 10.05 9.95
CA PRO A 137 -11.00 8.86 10.79
C PRO A 137 -10.79 7.60 9.95
N THR A 138 -11.50 7.47 8.84
CA THR A 138 -11.41 6.32 7.92
C THR A 138 -10.04 6.19 7.24
N VAL A 139 -9.45 7.30 6.76
CA VAL A 139 -8.09 7.29 6.19
C VAL A 139 -7.07 6.90 7.26
N ARG A 140 -7.19 7.46 8.47
CA ARG A 140 -6.26 7.14 9.57
C ARG A 140 -6.35 5.67 9.99
N GLU A 141 -7.56 5.13 10.08
CA GLU A 141 -7.78 3.70 10.35
C GLU A 141 -7.16 2.84 9.25
N ARG A 142 -7.35 3.22 7.98
CA ARG A 142 -6.79 2.48 6.85
C ARG A 142 -5.26 2.52 6.82
N VAL A 143 -4.66 3.69 7.03
CA VAL A 143 -3.21 3.85 7.19
C VAL A 143 -2.68 2.97 8.32
N ALA A 144 -3.38 2.92 9.47
CA ALA A 144 -2.98 2.08 10.59
C ALA A 144 -3.04 0.58 10.24
N GLN A 145 -4.06 0.14 9.50
CA GLN A 145 -4.16 -1.24 9.01
C GLN A 145 -3.02 -1.59 8.05
N ILE A 146 -2.74 -0.74 7.06
CA ILE A 146 -1.65 -0.95 6.10
C ILE A 146 -0.31 -1.02 6.82
N LYS A 147 -0.02 -0.08 7.74
CA LYS A 147 1.21 -0.10 8.56
C LYS A 147 1.33 -1.39 9.37
N LYS A 148 0.23 -1.88 9.95
CA LYS A 148 0.23 -3.14 10.71
C LYS A 148 0.63 -4.32 9.81
N ILE A 149 0.13 -4.37 8.58
CA ILE A 149 0.47 -5.42 7.61
C ILE A 149 1.95 -5.32 7.20
N ILE A 150 2.43 -4.13 6.81
CA ILE A 150 3.84 -3.92 6.42
C ILE A 150 4.78 -4.34 7.57
N ASN A 151 4.47 -3.92 8.79
CA ASN A 151 5.29 -4.23 9.96
C ASN A 151 5.28 -5.72 10.34
N ALA A 152 4.24 -6.47 9.96
CA ALA A 152 4.19 -7.92 10.16
C ALA A 152 5.15 -8.67 9.22
N ARG A 153 5.59 -8.05 8.11
CA ARG A 153 6.55 -8.61 7.14
C ARG A 153 6.12 -9.98 6.60
N THR A 154 4.82 -10.15 6.38
CA THR A 154 4.20 -11.41 5.91
C THR A 154 3.96 -11.43 4.40
N VAL A 155 4.21 -10.32 3.71
CA VAL A 155 4.21 -10.21 2.25
C VAL A 155 5.65 -10.21 1.75
N HIS A 156 5.89 -10.91 0.64
CA HIS A 156 7.21 -11.05 0.00
C HIS A 156 7.28 -10.30 -1.32
N PRO A 157 8.46 -9.77 -1.68
CA PRO A 157 8.64 -9.03 -2.93
C PRO A 157 8.40 -9.93 -4.13
N VAL A 158 7.90 -9.31 -5.21
CA VAL A 158 7.65 -9.94 -6.50
C VAL A 158 8.30 -9.15 -7.62
N ASP A 159 8.84 -9.86 -8.60
CA ASP A 159 9.51 -9.24 -9.74
C ASP A 159 8.51 -8.54 -10.66
N ILE A 160 8.80 -7.28 -10.96
CA ILE A 160 8.12 -6.50 -11.97
C ILE A 160 9.00 -6.56 -13.23
N LYS A 161 8.46 -7.07 -14.34
CA LYS A 161 9.19 -7.09 -15.60
C LYS A 161 9.33 -5.65 -16.06
N GLU A 162 10.57 -5.20 -16.27
CA GLU A 162 10.88 -3.86 -16.74
C GLU A 162 10.08 -3.55 -18.02
N MET A 163 9.18 -2.58 -17.97
CA MET A 163 8.68 -1.89 -19.17
C MET A 163 9.58 -0.68 -19.35
N ASP A 164 10.49 -0.74 -20.33
CA ASP A 164 11.43 0.32 -20.72
C ASP A 164 11.92 1.21 -19.56
N PHE A 165 12.77 0.60 -18.72
CA PHE A 165 13.42 1.27 -17.60
C PHE A 165 14.38 2.35 -18.14
N VAL A 166 14.01 3.62 -18.01
CA VAL A 166 14.99 4.71 -18.12
C VAL A 166 15.70 4.80 -16.78
N VAL A 167 16.84 4.14 -16.66
CA VAL A 167 17.70 4.06 -15.45
C VAL A 167 17.95 5.43 -14.78
N ARG A 168 17.91 6.53 -15.55
CA ARG A 168 18.06 7.91 -15.03
C ARG A 168 16.82 8.47 -14.32
N ARG A 169 15.62 7.91 -14.51
CA ARG A 169 14.38 8.39 -13.89
C ARG A 169 14.08 7.68 -12.58
N ASP A 170 14.34 6.37 -12.54
CA ASP A 170 13.73 5.50 -11.52
C ASP A 170 14.73 5.00 -10.45
N HIS A 171 16.04 5.19 -10.65
CA HIS A 171 17.15 5.06 -9.69
C HIS A 171 17.16 3.90 -8.65
N ASP A 172 16.29 2.90 -8.76
CA ASP A 172 16.18 1.78 -7.82
C ASP A 172 16.53 0.44 -8.50
N GLU A 173 17.81 0.09 -8.45
CA GLU A 173 18.31 -1.19 -8.95
C GLU A 173 17.79 -2.39 -8.14
N LYS A 174 17.25 -2.18 -6.92
CA LYS A 174 16.68 -3.27 -6.13
C LYS A 174 15.28 -3.68 -6.60
N HIS A 175 14.62 -2.81 -7.36
CA HIS A 175 13.33 -3.08 -8.00
C HIS A 175 13.44 -4.00 -9.23
N ALA A 176 14.65 -4.21 -9.74
CA ALA A 176 14.91 -4.84 -11.04
C ALA A 176 15.15 -6.37 -10.98
N GLY A 177 14.94 -7.03 -9.84
CA GLY A 177 15.14 -8.49 -9.73
C GLY A 177 16.59 -8.95 -9.98
N VAL A 178 17.57 -8.03 -10.01
CA VAL A 178 18.99 -8.37 -10.09
C VAL A 178 19.48 -8.74 -8.69
N GLY A 179 19.58 -10.04 -8.45
CA GLY A 179 20.50 -10.55 -7.43
C GLY A 179 21.87 -9.93 -7.67
N TRP A 180 22.51 -9.50 -6.57
CA TRP A 180 23.88 -9.02 -6.57
C TRP A 180 24.76 -10.00 -7.34
N SER A 181 25.21 -9.65 -8.54
CA SER A 181 26.49 -10.19 -9.00
C SER A 181 27.53 -9.43 -8.20
N THR A 182 27.92 -9.99 -7.05
CA THR A 182 29.24 -9.72 -6.50
C THR A 182 30.23 -10.12 -7.57
N GLN A 183 30.78 -9.13 -8.26
CA GLN A 183 32.02 -9.29 -8.99
C GLN A 183 33.03 -8.35 -8.35
N ASP A 184 34.07 -9.01 -7.86
CA ASP A 184 35.33 -8.54 -7.29
C ASP A 184 35.95 -7.31 -7.98
#